data_AF-A0A0D3I3Q3-F1
#
_entry.id   AF-A0A0D3I3Q3-F1
#
_cell.length_a   1.000
_cell.length_b   1.000
_cell.length_c   1.000
_cell.angle_alpha   90.00
_cell.angle_beta   90.00
_cell.angle_gamma   90.00
#
_symmetry.space_group_name_H-M   'P 1'
#
loop_
_entity.id
_entity.type
_entity.pdbx_description
1 polymer ?
#
loop_
_entity_poly.entity_id
_entity_poly.type
_entity_poly.pdbx_seq_one_letter_code
_entity_poly.pdbx_strand_id
1 'polypeptide(L)'
;MEPSDQSSRDDLAELVAAAQSKDVRERCRAVQAAQEWVHTREALAPAAAASLIEAIRPALADSSPKVVQGALELAGTLVERLGDALSPHFSGLWAPILERLGDAKPSLRERAVELAVSGATLAVPTAEALDALRPGFEHRNWRTRE
;
A
#
# COMPACT_ATOMS: atom_id res chain seq x y z
N MET A 1 11.81 28.30 -12.46
CA MET A 1 10.95 27.53 -11.55
C MET A 1 10.05 26.70 -12.46
N GLU A 2 10.29 25.38 -12.46
CA GLU A 2 9.92 24.44 -13.53
C GLU A 2 8.40 24.16 -13.58
N PRO A 3 7.71 24.42 -14.71
CA PRO A 3 6.30 24.08 -14.90
C PRO A 3 5.98 22.58 -14.83
N SER A 4 6.96 21.73 -15.12
CA SER A 4 6.88 20.25 -15.13
C SER A 4 6.66 19.63 -13.73
N ASP A 5 7.29 20.22 -12.71
CA ASP A 5 7.25 19.72 -11.33
C ASP A 5 5.94 20.08 -10.61
N GLN A 6 5.32 21.23 -10.96
CA GLN A 6 4.03 21.62 -10.39
C GLN A 6 2.88 20.75 -10.91
N SER A 7 2.80 20.51 -12.22
CA SER A 7 1.79 19.62 -12.82
C SER A 7 1.84 18.23 -12.19
N SER A 8 3.05 17.69 -12.01
CA SER A 8 3.26 16.39 -11.35
C SER A 8 2.73 16.31 -9.92
N ARG A 9 2.82 17.41 -9.16
CA ARG A 9 2.33 17.48 -7.78
C ARG A 9 0.82 17.59 -7.72
N ASP A 10 0.25 18.36 -8.64
CA ASP A 10 -1.20 18.52 -8.76
C ASP A 10 -1.84 17.18 -9.14
N ASP A 11 -1.26 16.44 -10.10
CA ASP A 11 -1.70 15.09 -10.48
C ASP A 11 -1.70 14.13 -9.27
N LEU A 12 -0.62 14.15 -8.48
CA LEU A 12 -0.52 13.31 -7.28
C LEU A 12 -1.58 13.67 -6.23
N ALA A 13 -1.80 14.96 -6.00
CA ALA A 13 -2.78 15.44 -5.03
C ALA A 13 -4.20 15.02 -5.41
N GLU A 14 -4.55 15.08 -6.70
CA GLU A 14 -5.83 14.62 -7.22
C GLU A 14 -6.01 13.11 -7.03
N LEU A 15 -4.97 12.31 -7.32
CA LEU A 15 -4.98 10.86 -7.11
C LEU A 15 -5.21 10.50 -5.63
N VAL A 16 -4.49 11.16 -4.73
CA VAL A 16 -4.60 10.96 -3.28
C VAL A 16 -6.02 11.30 -2.78
N ALA A 17 -6.58 12.41 -3.26
CA ALA A 17 -7.94 12.82 -2.90
C ALA A 17 -8.99 11.82 -3.43
N ALA A 18 -8.86 11.38 -4.68
CA ALA A 18 -9.79 10.43 -5.30
C ALA A 18 -9.76 9.04 -4.63
N ALA A 19 -8.62 8.62 -4.08
CA ALA A 19 -8.50 7.38 -3.31
C ALA A 19 -9.34 7.38 -2.02
N GLN A 20 -9.71 8.56 -1.52
CA GLN A 20 -10.55 8.74 -0.33
C GLN A 20 -12.00 9.13 -0.66
N SER A 21 -12.40 9.05 -1.94
CA SER A 21 -13.75 9.37 -2.37
C SER A 21 -14.80 8.46 -1.73
N LYS A 22 -16.01 9.00 -1.54
CA LYS A 22 -17.18 8.20 -1.13
C LYS A 22 -17.63 7.23 -2.24
N ASP A 23 -17.32 7.52 -3.51
CA ASP A 23 -17.63 6.63 -4.63
C ASP A 23 -16.56 5.55 -4.80
N VAL A 24 -16.97 4.28 -4.69
CA VAL A 24 -16.11 3.12 -4.88
C VAL A 24 -15.46 3.07 -6.27
N ARG A 25 -16.14 3.57 -7.31
CA ARG A 25 -15.60 3.60 -8.67
C ARG A 25 -14.47 4.62 -8.78
N GLU A 26 -14.61 5.77 -8.12
CA GLU A 26 -13.54 6.77 -8.05
C GLU A 26 -12.35 6.22 -7.29
N ARG A 27 -12.56 5.58 -6.14
CA ARG A 27 -11.46 4.93 -5.40
C ARG A 27 -10.75 3.85 -6.22
N CYS A 28 -11.50 2.99 -6.93
CA CYS A 28 -10.89 1.98 -7.82
C CYS A 28 -10.02 2.62 -8.90
N ARG A 29 -10.52 3.66 -9.57
CA ARG A 29 -9.78 4.38 -10.61
C ARG A 29 -8.55 5.08 -10.04
N ALA A 30 -8.68 5.68 -8.86
CA ALA A 30 -7.58 6.39 -8.21
C ALA A 30 -6.40 5.47 -7.93
N VAL A 31 -6.66 4.28 -7.37
CA VAL A 31 -5.62 3.30 -7.07
C VAL A 31 -4.97 2.77 -8.36
N GLN A 32 -5.75 2.51 -9.42
CA GLN A 32 -5.20 2.11 -10.73
C GLN A 32 -4.37 3.20 -11.39
N ALA A 33 -4.83 4.44 -11.34
CA ALA A 33 -4.12 5.58 -11.89
C ALA A 33 -2.86 5.90 -11.08
N ALA A 34 -2.88 5.72 -9.76
CA ALA A 34 -1.70 5.82 -8.91
C ALA A 34 -0.66 4.74 -9.25
N GLN A 35 -1.10 3.51 -9.53
CA GLN A 35 -0.22 2.44 -10.02
C GLN A 35 0.48 2.87 -11.32
N GLU A 36 -0.27 3.30 -12.32
CA GLU A 36 0.26 3.76 -13.60
C GLU A 36 1.21 4.97 -13.42
N TRP A 37 0.81 5.93 -12.58
CA TRP A 37 1.62 7.09 -12.26
C TRP A 37 2.97 6.69 -11.67
N VAL A 38 3.02 5.69 -10.77
CA VAL A 38 4.27 5.17 -10.24
C VAL A 38 5.09 4.45 -11.32
N HIS A 39 4.45 3.74 -12.27
CA HIS A 39 5.17 3.01 -13.33
C HIS A 39 5.81 3.93 -14.38
N THR A 40 5.16 5.06 -14.68
CA THR A 40 5.65 6.04 -15.66
C THR A 40 6.76 6.95 -15.13
N ARG A 41 7.02 6.92 -13.81
CA ARG A 41 8.04 7.75 -13.16
C ARG A 41 9.41 7.07 -13.21
N GLU A 42 10.38 7.70 -13.88
CA GLU A 42 11.79 7.26 -13.83
C GLU A 42 12.33 7.26 -12.39
N ALA A 43 12.09 8.35 -11.65
CA ALA A 43 12.44 8.48 -10.24
C ALA A 43 11.21 8.79 -9.39
N LEU A 44 11.15 8.19 -8.20
CA LEU A 44 10.07 8.42 -7.25
C LEU A 44 10.62 9.15 -6.03
N ALA A 45 10.13 10.37 -5.79
CA ALA A 45 10.51 11.12 -4.61
C ALA A 45 9.93 10.48 -3.34
N PRO A 46 10.67 10.38 -2.22
CA PRO A 46 10.17 9.80 -0.97
C PRO A 46 8.87 10.46 -0.47
N ALA A 47 8.76 11.79 -0.60
CA ALA A 47 7.54 12.52 -0.23
C ALA A 47 6.31 12.13 -1.06
N ALA A 48 6.50 11.79 -2.34
CA ALA A 48 5.40 11.32 -3.18
C ALA A 48 4.92 9.94 -2.73
N ALA A 49 5.85 9.04 -2.42
CA ALA A 49 5.50 7.73 -1.87
C ALA A 49 4.84 7.81 -0.50
N ALA A 50 5.28 8.71 0.37
CA ALA A 50 4.62 8.97 1.65
C ALA A 50 3.15 9.34 1.46
N SER A 51 2.86 10.27 0.55
CA SER A 51 1.48 10.67 0.21
C SER A 51 0.65 9.52 -0.34
N LEU A 52 1.25 8.66 -1.19
CA LEU A 52 0.57 7.48 -1.71
C LEU A 52 0.29 6.44 -0.62
N ILE A 53 1.24 6.19 0.29
CA ILE A 53 1.05 5.28 1.43
C ILE A 53 -0.09 5.75 2.33
N GLU A 54 -0.13 7.04 2.67
CA GLU A 54 -1.24 7.58 3.47
C GLU A 54 -2.58 7.51 2.73
N ALA A 55 -2.58 7.65 1.41
CA ALA A 55 -3.79 7.50 0.60
C ALA A 55 -4.31 6.05 0.55
N ILE A 56 -3.43 5.05 0.45
CA ILE A 56 -3.83 3.65 0.32
C ILE A 56 -4.05 2.94 1.66
N ARG A 57 -3.53 3.47 2.77
CA ARG A 57 -3.77 2.95 4.12
C ARG A 57 -5.26 2.64 4.39
N PRO A 58 -6.22 3.57 4.17
CA PRO A 58 -7.64 3.25 4.30
C PRO A 58 -8.16 2.31 3.19
N ALA A 59 -7.57 2.36 1.99
CA ALA A 59 -7.95 1.51 0.86
C ALA A 59 -7.65 0.01 1.11
N LEU A 60 -6.64 -0.32 1.92
CA LEU A 60 -6.37 -1.69 2.36
C LEU A 60 -7.48 -2.27 3.26
N ALA A 61 -8.28 -1.41 3.89
CA ALA A 61 -9.44 -1.79 4.71
C ALA A 61 -10.78 -1.60 3.96
N ASP A 62 -10.75 -1.34 2.65
CA ASP A 62 -11.95 -1.10 1.86
C ASP A 62 -12.86 -2.34 1.79
N SER A 63 -14.16 -2.12 1.63
CA SER A 63 -15.13 -3.20 1.43
C SER A 63 -15.09 -3.76 0.00
N SER A 64 -14.55 -2.99 -0.95
CA SER A 64 -14.37 -3.37 -2.34
C SER A 64 -13.07 -4.15 -2.54
N PRO A 65 -13.16 -5.43 -2.98
CA PRO A 65 -11.98 -6.25 -3.23
C PRO A 65 -11.05 -5.67 -4.29
N LYS A 66 -11.61 -4.92 -5.25
CA LYS A 66 -10.83 -4.27 -6.31
C LYS A 66 -9.98 -3.13 -5.78
N VAL A 67 -10.51 -2.37 -4.82
CA VAL A 67 -9.77 -1.28 -4.16
C VAL A 67 -8.66 -1.86 -3.31
N VAL A 68 -8.96 -2.89 -2.50
CA VAL A 68 -7.97 -3.58 -1.66
C VAL A 68 -6.86 -4.19 -2.52
N GLN A 69 -7.21 -4.89 -3.61
CA GLN A 69 -6.21 -5.50 -4.49
C GLN A 69 -5.26 -4.44 -5.06
N GLY A 70 -5.79 -3.36 -5.63
CA GLY A 70 -4.94 -2.31 -6.18
C GLY A 70 -4.08 -1.64 -5.10
N ALA A 71 -4.59 -1.50 -3.87
CA ALA A 71 -3.84 -0.92 -2.76
C ALA A 71 -2.67 -1.82 -2.33
N LEU A 72 -2.88 -3.15 -2.30
CA LEU A 72 -1.82 -4.12 -2.04
C LEU A 72 -0.76 -4.10 -3.15
N GLU A 73 -1.19 -4.06 -4.42
CA GLU A 73 -0.29 -3.99 -5.58
C GLU A 73 0.54 -2.70 -5.57
N LEU A 74 -0.08 -1.55 -5.31
CA LEU A 74 0.60 -0.26 -5.20
C LEU A 74 1.57 -0.21 -4.03
N ALA A 75 1.19 -0.72 -2.86
CA ALA A 75 2.11 -0.84 -1.73
C ALA A 75 3.33 -1.70 -2.09
N GLY A 76 3.13 -2.83 -2.78
CA GLY A 76 4.19 -3.72 -3.24
C GLY A 76 5.16 -3.02 -4.18
N THR A 77 4.65 -2.33 -5.21
CA THR A 77 5.48 -1.54 -6.14
C THR A 77 6.28 -0.46 -5.40
N LEU A 78 5.69 0.22 -4.43
CA LEU A 78 6.39 1.25 -3.65
C LEU A 78 7.55 0.64 -2.83
N VAL A 79 7.34 -0.54 -2.23
CA VAL A 79 8.38 -1.29 -1.52
C VAL A 79 9.53 -1.67 -2.46
N GLU A 80 9.22 -2.22 -3.64
CA GLU A 80 10.24 -2.62 -4.62
C GLU A 80 11.05 -1.43 -5.15
N ARG A 81 10.40 -0.27 -5.33
CA ARG A 81 11.04 0.93 -5.87
C ARG A 81 11.88 1.70 -4.86
N LEU A 82 11.50 1.70 -3.59
CA LEU A 82 12.12 2.57 -2.58
C LEU A 82 12.87 1.81 -1.49
N GLY A 83 12.58 0.53 -1.28
CA GLY A 83 13.20 -0.26 -0.23
C GLY A 83 13.16 0.44 1.12
N ASP A 84 14.33 0.58 1.74
CA ASP A 84 14.55 1.14 3.07
C ASP A 84 14.10 2.59 3.21
N ALA A 85 14.11 3.37 2.12
CA ALA A 85 13.59 4.74 2.11
C ALA A 85 12.08 4.81 2.43
N LEU A 86 11.35 3.69 2.30
CA LEU A 86 9.93 3.60 2.65
C LEU A 86 9.69 3.30 4.14
N SER A 87 10.72 2.88 4.89
CA SER A 87 10.63 2.46 6.30
C SER A 87 9.76 3.39 7.17
N PRO A 88 9.92 4.73 7.15
CA PRO A 88 9.15 5.63 8.02
C PRO A 88 7.64 5.61 7.78
N HIS A 89 7.22 5.18 6.59
CA HIS A 89 5.81 5.16 6.17
C HIS A 89 5.24 3.73 6.17
N PHE A 90 6.09 2.73 5.97
CA PHE A 90 5.68 1.33 5.86
C PHE A 90 5.19 0.74 7.18
N SER A 91 5.78 1.10 8.33
CA SER A 91 5.43 0.48 9.63
C SER A 91 3.94 0.57 9.97
N GLY A 92 3.25 1.61 9.48
CA GLY A 92 1.80 1.73 9.68
C GLY A 92 0.95 0.76 8.85
N LEU A 93 1.50 0.07 7.86
CA LEU A 93 0.77 -0.86 6.99
C LEU A 93 0.65 -2.26 7.59
N TRP A 94 1.43 -2.59 8.62
CA TRP A 94 1.39 -3.93 9.21
C TRP A 94 0.01 -4.33 9.74
N ALA A 95 -0.68 -3.41 10.43
CA ALA A 95 -2.03 -3.68 10.93
C ALA A 95 -3.03 -4.02 9.81
N PRO A 96 -3.21 -3.21 8.75
CA PRO A 96 -4.09 -3.58 7.65
C PRO A 96 -3.61 -4.81 6.87
N ILE A 97 -2.29 -5.03 6.74
CA ILE A 97 -1.74 -6.26 6.13
C ILE A 97 -2.20 -7.51 6.91
N LEU A 98 -2.06 -7.51 8.24
CA LEU A 98 -2.51 -8.61 9.10
C LEU A 98 -4.00 -8.94 8.91
N GLU A 99 -4.84 -7.92 8.77
CA GLU A 99 -6.26 -8.12 8.46
C GLU A 99 -6.45 -8.76 7.08
N ARG A 100 -5.63 -8.41 6.09
CA ARG A 100 -5.68 -8.98 4.73
C ARG A 100 -5.10 -10.39 4.62
N LEU A 101 -4.16 -10.78 5.48
CA LEU A 101 -3.74 -12.19 5.61
C LEU A 101 -4.93 -13.10 5.96
N GLY A 102 -5.94 -12.56 6.66
CA GLY A 102 -7.17 -13.27 7.00
C GLY A 102 -8.29 -13.20 5.97
N ASP A 103 -8.08 -12.57 4.79
CA ASP A 103 -9.17 -12.27 3.86
C ASP A 103 -9.89 -13.54 3.37
N ALA A 104 -11.20 -13.43 3.15
CA ALA A 104 -12.00 -14.54 2.62
C ALA A 104 -11.54 -14.95 1.21
N LYS A 105 -11.03 -14.02 0.41
CA LYS A 105 -10.55 -14.27 -0.95
C LYS A 105 -9.09 -14.72 -0.95
N PRO A 106 -8.77 -15.90 -1.53
CA PRO A 106 -7.38 -16.36 -1.64
C PRO A 106 -6.45 -15.36 -2.32
N SER A 107 -6.91 -14.74 -3.41
CA SER A 107 -6.11 -13.76 -4.16
C SER A 107 -5.69 -12.55 -3.34
N LEU A 108 -6.51 -12.10 -2.38
CA LEU A 108 -6.14 -10.98 -1.51
C LEU A 108 -5.18 -11.43 -0.40
N ARG A 109 -5.33 -12.65 0.11
CA ARG A 109 -4.38 -13.23 1.08
C ARG A 109 -3.01 -13.40 0.46
N GLU A 110 -2.92 -13.96 -0.74
CA GLU A 110 -1.68 -14.14 -1.49
C GLU A 110 -0.95 -12.80 -1.67
N ARG A 111 -1.66 -11.76 -2.14
CA ARG A 111 -1.11 -10.41 -2.27
C ARG A 111 -0.65 -9.81 -0.94
N ALA A 112 -1.37 -10.08 0.15
CA ALA A 112 -0.99 -9.61 1.48
C ALA A 112 0.27 -10.32 2.00
N VAL A 113 0.41 -11.63 1.75
CA VAL A 113 1.64 -12.38 2.07
C VAL A 113 2.81 -11.85 1.26
N GLU A 114 2.64 -11.67 -0.05
CA GLU A 114 3.68 -11.09 -0.94
C GLU A 114 4.14 -9.72 -0.42
N LEU A 115 3.20 -8.83 -0.06
CA LEU A 115 3.52 -7.52 0.49
C LEU A 115 4.23 -7.61 1.85
N ALA A 116 3.79 -8.50 2.74
CA ALA A 116 4.42 -8.69 4.05
C ALA A 116 5.87 -9.17 3.90
N VAL A 117 6.11 -10.14 3.01
CA VAL A 117 7.45 -10.68 2.73
C VAL A 117 8.34 -9.61 2.10
N SER A 118 7.86 -8.90 1.08
CA SER A 118 8.62 -7.82 0.43
C SER A 118 8.93 -6.69 1.41
N GLY A 119 7.97 -6.30 2.25
CA GLY A 119 8.17 -5.27 3.28
C GLY A 119 9.24 -5.67 4.31
N ALA A 120 9.19 -6.91 4.79
CA ALA A 120 10.18 -7.44 5.75
C ALA A 120 11.59 -7.66 5.16
N THR A 121 11.67 -7.73 3.83
CA THR A 121 12.93 -7.98 3.10
C THR A 121 13.57 -6.68 2.63
N LEU A 122 12.76 -5.73 2.17
CA LEU A 122 13.23 -4.54 1.47
C LEU A 122 12.99 -3.24 2.24
N ALA A 123 11.89 -3.12 2.99
CA ALA A 123 11.45 -1.84 3.54
C ALA A 123 11.79 -1.64 5.02
N VAL A 124 11.78 -2.71 5.84
CA VAL A 124 12.05 -2.61 7.28
C VAL A 124 12.97 -3.74 7.75
N PRO A 125 13.70 -3.57 8.87
CA PRO A 125 14.48 -4.66 9.45
C PRO A 125 13.58 -5.87 9.77
N THR A 126 14.06 -7.08 9.48
CA THR A 126 13.29 -8.32 9.67
C THR A 126 12.81 -8.50 11.11
N ALA A 127 13.61 -8.09 12.11
CA ALA A 127 13.20 -8.15 13.52
C ALA A 127 11.98 -7.26 13.81
N GLU A 128 11.96 -6.04 13.26
CA GLU A 128 10.82 -5.13 13.38
C GLU A 128 9.57 -5.71 12.69
N ALA A 129 9.74 -6.28 11.50
CA ALA A 129 8.65 -6.93 10.79
C ALA A 129 8.06 -8.10 11.59
N LEU A 130 8.90 -8.95 12.19
CA LEU A 130 8.46 -10.08 13.01
C LEU A 130 7.70 -9.62 14.26
N ASP A 131 8.16 -8.56 14.91
CA ASP A 131 7.44 -7.98 16.04
C ASP A 131 6.09 -7.38 15.63
N ALA A 132 6.03 -6.73 14.46
CA ALA A 132 4.80 -6.20 13.90
C ALA A 132 3.81 -7.31 13.48
N LEU A 133 4.30 -8.46 13.04
CA LEU A 133 3.50 -9.63 12.66
C LEU A 133 3.04 -10.47 13.86
N ARG A 134 3.66 -10.30 15.04
CA ARG A 134 3.36 -11.07 16.25
C ARG A 134 1.87 -11.15 16.61
N PRO A 135 1.06 -10.07 16.52
CA PRO A 135 -0.37 -10.14 16.79
C PRO A 135 -1.14 -11.10 15.87
N GLY A 136 -0.60 -11.39 14.68
CA GLY A 136 -1.17 -12.35 13.73
C GLY A 136 -1.25 -13.77 14.27
N PHE A 137 -0.27 -14.21 15.08
CA PHE A 137 -0.21 -15.57 15.62
C PHE A 137 -1.34 -15.89 16.62
N GLU A 138 -1.84 -14.87 17.31
CA GLU A 138 -2.95 -14.98 18.28
C GLU A 138 -4.26 -14.40 17.73
N HIS A 139 -4.30 -14.04 16.44
CA HIS A 139 -5.43 -13.36 15.85
C HIS A 139 -6.69 -14.23 15.87
N ARG A 140 -7.87 -13.64 16.12
CA ARG A 140 -9.14 -14.39 16.19
C ARG A 140 -9.49 -15.14 14.89
N ASN A 141 -9.09 -14.59 13.74
CA ASN A 141 -9.29 -15.23 12.44
C ASN A 141 -8.20 -16.27 12.20
N TRP A 142 -8.59 -17.54 12.06
CA TRP A 142 -7.65 -18.64 11.88
C TRP A 142 -6.79 -18.51 10.62
N ARG A 143 -7.31 -17.87 9.57
CA ARG A 143 -6.55 -17.65 8.32
C ARG A 143 -5.42 -16.64 8.49
N THR A 144 -5.55 -15.70 9.42
CA THR A 144 -4.46 -14.79 9.76
C THR A 144 -3.37 -15.49 10.57
N ARG A 145 -3.74 -16.56 11.31
CA ARG A 145 -2.79 -17.34 12.11
C ARG A 145 -2.01 -18.38 11.30
N GLU A 146 -2.63 -18.89 10.22
CA GLU A 146 -2.05 -19.84 9.27
C GLU A 146 -0.92 -19.21 8.45
#